data_AF-A0A1W1BZB4-F1
#
_entry.id   AF-A0A1W1BZB4-F1
#
_cell.length_a   1.000
_cell.length_b   1.000
_cell.length_c   1.000
_cell.angle_alpha   90.00
_cell.angle_beta   90.00
_cell.angle_gamma   90.00
#
_symmetry.space_group_name_H-M   'P 1'
#
loop_
_entity.id
_entity.type
_entity.pdbx_description
1 polymer ?
#
loop_
_entity_poly.entity_id
_entity_poly.type
_entity_poly.pdbx_seq_one_letter_code
_entity_poly.pdbx_strand_id
1 'polypeptide(L)'
;MSELPISNVSRLKKHYEYIYIHKMTNIPIVNNKLKVATVGFTNWGVESKNESEVGILITPWFMNVVLLPKGDMQHKTQVGKSVNILFPEGEYLFLTQLDEDFGTYLTCSLFSPMFDFKTQKQAIDTAELVMQELLQTKEFKKDKEVVQLKKQRIKHKEIANKVYSRRAFLRGK
;
A
#
# COMPACT_ATOMS: atom_id res chain seq x y z
N MET A 1 -22.67 -1.28 29.45
CA MET A 1 -22.06 -0.60 28.28
C MET A 1 -21.12 -1.59 27.62
N SER A 2 -21.55 -2.25 26.56
CA SER A 2 -20.68 -3.18 25.81
C SER A 2 -19.60 -2.36 25.10
N GLU A 3 -18.34 -2.54 25.48
CA GLU A 3 -17.21 -2.03 24.69
C GLU A 3 -17.34 -2.59 23.27
N LEU A 4 -17.37 -1.70 22.28
CA LEU A 4 -17.32 -2.12 20.88
C LEU A 4 -16.05 -2.98 20.68
N PRO A 5 -16.14 -4.14 20.03
CA PRO A 5 -14.97 -4.99 19.82
C PRO A 5 -13.91 -4.20 19.04
N ILE A 6 -12.71 -4.13 19.60
CA ILE A 6 -11.54 -3.50 18.97
C ILE A 6 -11.29 -4.21 17.63
N SER A 7 -11.27 -3.45 16.52
CA SER A 7 -11.05 -4.01 15.18
C SER A 7 -9.69 -4.69 15.06
N ASN A 8 -9.58 -5.66 14.16
CA ASN A 8 -8.32 -6.35 13.90
C ASN A 8 -7.22 -5.40 13.40
N VAL A 9 -7.59 -4.36 12.64
CA VAL A 9 -6.66 -3.27 12.26
C VAL A 9 -6.05 -2.58 13.50
N SER A 10 -6.88 -2.30 14.52
CA SER A 10 -6.41 -1.66 15.75
C SER A 10 -5.51 -2.57 16.58
N ARG A 11 -5.80 -3.88 16.60
CA ARG A 11 -4.94 -4.89 17.25
C ARG A 11 -3.59 -5.01 16.55
N LEU A 12 -3.58 -5.09 15.21
CA LEU A 12 -2.36 -5.10 14.40
C LEU A 12 -1.47 -3.89 14.73
N LYS A 13 -2.06 -2.68 14.75
CA LYS A 13 -1.32 -1.46 15.06
C LYS A 13 -0.67 -1.54 16.46
N LYS A 14 -1.46 -1.89 17.48
CA LYS A 14 -0.98 -2.00 18.87
C LYS A 14 0.12 -3.05 19.01
N HIS A 15 -0.02 -4.19 18.33
CA HIS A 15 0.99 -5.25 18.33
C HIS A 15 2.34 -4.74 17.80
N TYR A 16 2.35 -4.03 16.67
CA TYR A 16 3.59 -3.49 16.12
C TYR A 16 4.14 -2.29 16.90
N GLU A 17 3.29 -1.48 17.54
CA GLU A 17 3.73 -0.46 18.50
C GLU A 17 4.44 -1.11 19.70
N TYR A 18 3.89 -2.22 20.22
CA TYR A 18 4.52 -3.00 21.27
C TYR A 18 5.88 -3.55 20.83
N ILE A 19 5.99 -4.16 19.65
CA ILE A 19 7.26 -4.62 19.08
C ILE A 19 8.26 -3.47 18.96
N TYR A 20 7.81 -2.30 18.50
CA TYR A 20 8.69 -1.16 18.32
C TYR A 20 9.37 -0.76 19.63
N ILE A 21 8.57 -0.61 20.70
CA ILE A 21 9.05 -0.19 22.02
C ILE A 21 9.94 -1.26 22.66
N HIS A 22 9.54 -2.53 22.62
CA HIS A 22 10.16 -3.58 23.44
C HIS A 22 11.25 -4.39 22.72
N LYS A 23 11.21 -4.48 21.38
CA LYS A 23 12.09 -5.38 20.62
C LYS A 23 12.96 -4.67 19.59
N MET A 24 12.55 -3.49 19.11
CA MET A 24 13.25 -2.78 18.04
C MET A 24 14.01 -1.55 18.51
N THR A 25 13.96 -1.21 19.79
CA THR A 25 14.74 -0.10 20.35
C THR A 25 16.24 -0.34 20.17
N ASN A 26 16.97 0.65 19.65
CA ASN A 26 18.41 0.61 19.33
C ASN A 26 18.82 -0.35 18.19
N ILE A 27 17.88 -0.89 17.40
CA ILE A 27 18.22 -1.69 16.23
C ILE A 27 18.56 -0.78 15.04
N PRO A 28 19.70 -0.97 14.33
CA PRO A 28 20.14 -0.05 13.27
C PRO A 28 19.17 0.13 12.10
N ILE A 29 18.28 -0.84 11.84
CA ILE A 29 17.30 -0.78 10.75
C ILE A 29 16.15 0.22 11.01
N VAL A 30 16.01 0.70 12.25
CA VAL A 30 14.91 1.56 12.66
C VAL A 30 15.10 3.00 12.17
N ASN A 31 14.14 3.50 11.40
CA ASN A 31 14.03 4.90 11.05
C ASN A 31 13.22 5.67 12.12
N ASN A 32 13.91 6.36 13.02
CA ASN A 32 13.30 7.13 14.13
C ASN A 32 12.41 8.31 13.69
N LYS A 33 12.36 8.64 12.40
CA LYS A 33 11.43 9.66 11.86
C LYS A 33 10.04 9.13 11.60
N LEU A 34 9.87 7.81 11.66
CA LEU A 34 8.61 7.13 11.37
C LEU A 34 8.00 6.54 12.63
N LYS A 35 6.71 6.27 12.55
CA LYS A 35 5.92 5.59 13.58
C LYS A 35 5.11 4.48 12.95
N VAL A 36 4.63 3.56 13.78
CA VAL A 36 3.71 2.52 13.35
C VAL A 36 2.39 3.16 12.92
N ALA A 37 1.90 2.82 11.73
CA ALA A 37 0.64 3.33 11.18
C ALA A 37 -0.06 2.28 10.31
N THR A 38 -1.39 2.28 10.35
CA THR A 38 -2.27 1.48 9.48
C THR A 38 -3.00 2.43 8.54
N VAL A 39 -2.88 2.22 7.23
CA VAL A 39 -3.35 3.16 6.20
C VAL A 39 -4.26 2.44 5.21
N GLY A 40 -5.42 3.04 4.92
CA GLY A 40 -6.28 2.64 3.80
C GLY A 40 -6.98 1.28 3.92
N PHE A 41 -7.12 0.74 5.13
CA PHE A 41 -7.80 -0.55 5.31
C PHE A 41 -9.25 -0.50 4.79
N THR A 42 -9.59 -1.47 3.94
CA THR A 42 -10.92 -1.63 3.34
C THR A 42 -11.28 -3.09 3.17
N ASN A 43 -12.57 -3.39 3.02
CA ASN A 43 -13.07 -4.76 2.85
C ASN A 43 -12.51 -5.42 1.59
N TRP A 44 -12.16 -6.69 1.71
CA TRP A 44 -11.64 -7.54 0.64
C TRP A 44 -12.27 -8.94 0.69
N GLY A 45 -12.60 -9.51 -0.47
CA GLY A 45 -13.03 -10.91 -0.58
C GLY A 45 -14.49 -11.21 -0.20
N VAL A 46 -15.40 -10.24 -0.33
CA VAL A 46 -16.83 -10.33 0.08
C VAL A 46 -17.61 -11.53 -0.53
N GLU A 47 -17.11 -12.13 -1.61
CA GLU A 47 -17.78 -13.27 -2.29
C GLU A 47 -17.40 -14.67 -1.75
N SER A 48 -16.43 -14.78 -0.83
CA SER A 48 -16.05 -16.05 -0.21
C SER A 48 -16.16 -15.97 1.32
N LYS A 49 -16.41 -17.12 1.97
CA LYS A 49 -16.73 -17.27 3.40
C LYS A 49 -15.71 -16.67 4.41
N ASN A 50 -14.67 -16.00 3.96
CA ASN A 50 -13.62 -15.37 4.76
C ASN A 50 -13.53 -13.88 4.44
N GLU A 51 -14.44 -13.08 5.01
CA GLU A 51 -14.32 -11.61 4.91
C GLU A 51 -12.97 -11.17 5.48
N SER A 52 -12.23 -10.39 4.70
CA SER A 52 -10.97 -9.81 5.12
C SER A 52 -10.97 -8.30 4.92
N GLU A 53 -9.98 -7.63 5.50
CA GLU A 53 -9.63 -6.24 5.24
C GLU A 53 -8.23 -6.22 4.63
N VAL A 54 -8.03 -5.43 3.58
CA VAL A 54 -6.73 -5.18 2.97
C VAL A 54 -6.31 -3.73 3.23
N GLY A 55 -5.06 -3.52 3.62
CA GLY A 55 -4.50 -2.19 3.88
C GLY A 55 -2.98 -2.19 3.95
N ILE A 56 -2.38 -1.05 4.27
CA ILE A 56 -0.92 -0.91 4.45
C ILE A 56 -0.58 -0.79 5.93
N LEU A 57 0.41 -1.57 6.36
CA LEU A 57 1.11 -1.40 7.63
C LEU A 57 2.46 -0.72 7.38
N ILE A 58 2.65 0.43 8.01
CA ILE A 58 3.92 1.14 8.08
C ILE A 58 4.52 0.85 9.46
N THR A 59 5.80 0.48 9.49
CA THR A 59 6.63 0.48 10.70
C THR A 59 7.89 1.30 10.44
N PRO A 60 8.65 1.66 11.48
CA PRO A 60 9.96 2.28 11.29
C PRO A 60 10.99 1.43 10.53
N TRP A 61 10.74 0.14 10.26
CA TRP A 61 11.69 -0.77 9.63
C TRP A 61 11.18 -1.48 8.36
N PHE A 62 9.86 -1.53 8.12
CA PHE A 62 9.27 -1.98 6.85
C PHE A 62 7.94 -1.28 6.53
N MET A 63 7.50 -1.42 5.28
CA MET A 63 6.12 -1.15 4.85
C MET A 63 5.56 -2.38 4.10
N ASN A 64 4.40 -2.88 4.52
CA ASN A 64 3.78 -4.08 3.95
C ASN A 64 2.31 -3.84 3.57
N VAL A 65 1.85 -4.50 2.50
CA VAL A 65 0.43 -4.79 2.32
C VAL A 65 0.03 -5.88 3.31
N VAL A 66 -1.12 -5.74 3.94
CA VAL A 66 -1.64 -6.69 4.93
C VAL A 66 -3.05 -7.12 4.55
N LEU A 67 -3.28 -8.43 4.57
CA LEU A 67 -4.62 -9.02 4.54
C LEU A 67 -4.97 -9.50 5.95
N LEU A 68 -6.00 -8.92 6.55
CA LEU A 68 -6.50 -9.24 7.89
C LEU A 68 -7.87 -9.91 7.79
N PRO A 69 -8.07 -11.13 8.32
CA PRO A 69 -9.41 -11.67 8.51
C PRO A 69 -10.26 -10.73 9.38
N LYS A 70 -11.55 -10.58 9.08
CA LYS A 70 -12.50 -9.86 9.94
C LYS A 70 -13.11 -10.71 11.05
N GLY A 71 -13.12 -12.03 10.84
CA GLY A 71 -13.62 -13.00 11.81
C GLY A 71 -12.61 -13.31 12.91
N ASP A 72 -12.83 -14.43 13.59
CA ASP A 72 -11.92 -14.88 14.64
C ASP A 72 -10.54 -15.23 14.06
N MET A 73 -9.50 -14.58 14.59
CA MET A 73 -8.13 -14.74 14.10
C MET A 73 -7.49 -16.05 14.58
N GLN A 74 -8.19 -16.81 15.43
CA GLN A 74 -7.75 -18.08 16.05
C GLN A 74 -7.64 -19.27 15.10
N HIS A 75 -7.81 -19.09 13.78
CA HIS A 75 -7.55 -20.16 12.83
C HIS A 75 -6.05 -20.46 12.80
N LYS A 76 -5.67 -21.58 13.47
CA LYS A 76 -4.37 -22.26 13.34
C LYS A 76 -4.19 -22.79 11.92
N THR A 77 -4.02 -21.90 10.95
CA THR A 77 -3.53 -22.28 9.63
C THR A 77 -2.02 -22.50 9.74
N GLN A 78 -1.49 -23.49 9.02
CA GLN A 78 -0.07 -23.85 9.05
C GLN A 78 0.83 -22.64 8.80
N VAL A 79 1.58 -22.24 9.83
CA VAL A 79 2.60 -21.19 9.78
C VAL A 79 3.66 -21.52 8.72
N GLY A 80 4.09 -20.52 7.94
CA GLY A 80 5.19 -20.67 6.98
C GLY A 80 4.80 -20.97 5.53
N LYS A 81 3.51 -20.99 5.20
CA LYS A 81 3.05 -21.08 3.81
C LYS A 81 2.90 -19.70 3.17
N SER A 82 3.35 -19.58 1.93
CA SER A 82 3.02 -18.45 1.08
C SER A 82 1.71 -18.70 0.35
N VAL A 83 0.93 -17.63 0.14
CA VAL A 83 -0.38 -17.66 -0.51
C VAL A 83 -0.39 -16.59 -1.59
N ASN A 84 -0.76 -16.97 -2.82
CA ASN A 84 -0.96 -15.99 -3.87
C ASN A 84 -2.34 -15.35 -3.73
N ILE A 85 -2.39 -14.01 -3.76
CA ILE A 85 -3.62 -13.24 -3.75
C ILE A 85 -3.70 -12.47 -5.07
N LEU A 86 -4.79 -12.67 -5.81
CA LEU A 86 -5.07 -11.95 -7.04
C LEU A 86 -5.79 -10.64 -6.73
N PHE A 87 -5.09 -9.53 -6.92
CA PHE A 87 -5.67 -8.19 -6.97
C PHE A 87 -5.99 -7.82 -8.43
N PRO A 88 -6.79 -6.77 -8.68
CA PRO A 88 -7.07 -6.33 -10.04
C PRO A 88 -5.78 -5.99 -10.79
N GLU A 89 -4.76 -5.51 -10.08
CA GLU A 89 -3.45 -5.23 -10.63
C GLU A 89 -2.65 -6.47 -11.09
N GLY A 90 -2.82 -7.57 -10.39
CA GLY A 90 -1.98 -8.74 -10.58
C GLY A 90 -1.98 -9.65 -9.37
N GLU A 91 -1.22 -10.72 -9.48
CA GLU A 91 -1.05 -11.71 -8.42
C GLU A 91 0.15 -11.34 -7.55
N TYR A 92 -0.03 -11.40 -6.23
CA TYR A 92 1.00 -11.06 -5.26
C TYR A 92 1.19 -12.22 -4.29
N LEU A 93 2.46 -12.53 -3.99
CA LEU A 93 2.82 -13.55 -3.01
C LEU A 93 2.77 -12.96 -1.61
N PHE A 94 1.86 -13.47 -0.79
CA PHE A 94 1.76 -13.12 0.62
C PHE A 94 2.39 -14.21 1.48
N LEU A 95 2.97 -13.80 2.61
CA LEU A 95 3.49 -14.68 3.64
C LEU A 95 2.51 -14.74 4.80
N THR A 96 2.25 -15.95 5.29
CA THR A 96 1.43 -16.18 6.48
C THR A 96 2.22 -15.80 7.74
N GLN A 97 1.70 -14.84 8.49
CA GLN A 97 2.16 -14.45 9.81
C GLN A 97 1.23 -15.05 10.86
N LEU A 98 1.80 -15.42 12.01
CA LEU A 98 1.05 -15.84 13.18
C LEU A 98 1.48 -14.98 14.36
N ASP A 99 0.52 -14.39 15.03
CA ASP A 99 0.70 -13.79 16.34
C ASP A 99 -0.15 -14.54 17.37
N GLU A 100 0.35 -14.66 18.60
CA GLU A 100 -0.33 -15.43 19.66
C GLU A 100 -1.62 -14.74 20.14
N ASP A 101 -1.63 -13.41 20.16
CA ASP A 101 -2.76 -12.60 20.65
C ASP A 101 -3.69 -12.15 19.52
N PHE A 102 -3.11 -11.96 18.33
CA PHE A 102 -3.77 -11.41 17.17
C PHE A 102 -4.08 -12.43 16.07
N GLY A 103 -3.55 -13.66 16.16
CA GLY A 103 -3.84 -14.77 15.26
C GLY A 103 -3.21 -14.65 13.87
N THR A 104 -3.79 -15.35 12.89
CA THR A 104 -3.17 -15.50 11.55
C THR A 104 -3.54 -14.33 10.62
N TYR A 105 -2.54 -13.75 9.97
CA TYR A 105 -2.73 -12.73 8.92
C TYR A 105 -1.71 -12.90 7.80
N LEU A 106 -1.93 -12.21 6.67
CA LEU A 106 -1.04 -12.30 5.52
C LEU A 106 -0.33 -10.97 5.30
N THR A 107 0.95 -11.02 4.92
CA THR A 107 1.74 -9.82 4.57
C THR A 107 2.48 -9.95 3.24
N CYS A 108 2.52 -8.87 2.47
CA CYS A 108 3.39 -8.73 1.30
C CYS A 108 4.29 -7.51 1.49
N SER A 109 5.61 -7.69 1.44
CA SER A 109 6.58 -6.60 1.68
C SER A 109 6.65 -5.65 0.49
N LEU A 110 6.60 -4.34 0.75
CA LEU A 110 6.78 -3.30 -0.26
C LEU A 110 8.14 -2.63 -0.13
N PHE A 111 8.48 -2.21 1.10
CA PHE A 111 9.72 -1.49 1.38
C PHE A 111 10.38 -2.04 2.64
N SER A 112 11.66 -2.35 2.54
CA SER A 112 12.56 -2.61 3.65
C SER A 112 14.00 -2.43 3.14
N PRO A 113 14.86 -1.66 3.83
CA PRO A 113 14.58 -0.83 5.01
C PRO A 113 13.82 0.46 4.67
N MET A 114 13.37 1.20 5.69
CA MET A 114 12.55 2.41 5.53
C MET A 114 13.33 3.73 5.46
N PHE A 115 14.64 3.70 5.16
CA PHE A 115 15.51 4.88 5.25
C PHE A 115 15.25 5.97 4.20
N ASP A 116 14.64 5.62 3.08
CA ASP A 116 14.31 6.58 2.02
C ASP A 116 13.13 7.50 2.37
N PHE A 117 12.33 7.10 3.36
CA PHE A 117 11.23 7.90 3.88
C PHE A 117 11.74 8.90 4.92
N LYS A 118 11.82 10.17 4.53
CA LYS A 118 12.37 11.25 5.37
C LYS A 118 11.36 11.80 6.36
N THR A 119 10.06 11.58 6.13
CA THR A 119 8.98 12.02 7.01
C THR A 119 7.85 10.99 7.08
N GLN A 120 7.10 10.99 8.17
CA GLN A 120 5.89 10.18 8.29
C GLN A 120 4.88 10.49 7.18
N LYS A 121 4.73 11.78 6.81
CA LYS A 121 3.81 12.19 5.75
C LYS A 121 4.16 11.53 4.42
N GLN A 122 5.45 11.52 4.06
CA GLN A 122 5.90 10.86 2.83
C GLN A 122 5.55 9.36 2.82
N ALA A 123 5.73 8.66 3.95
CA ALA A 123 5.39 7.24 4.05
C ALA A 123 3.87 6.99 3.93
N ILE A 124 3.04 7.86 4.53
CA ILE A 124 1.58 7.79 4.41
C ILE A 124 1.14 8.09 2.97
N ASP A 125 1.64 9.17 2.36
CA ASP A 125 1.32 9.54 0.98
C ASP A 125 1.65 8.38 0.01
N THR A 126 2.80 7.72 0.20
CA THR A 126 3.17 6.52 -0.58
C THR A 126 2.25 5.35 -0.32
N ALA A 127 1.90 5.06 0.93
CA ALA A 127 0.98 3.98 1.28
C ALA A 127 -0.41 4.18 0.66
N GLU A 128 -0.92 5.41 0.64
CA GLU A 128 -2.19 5.75 -0.02
C GLU A 128 -2.12 5.54 -1.54
N LEU A 129 -1.01 5.94 -2.19
CA LEU A 129 -0.81 5.69 -3.61
C LEU A 129 -0.77 4.18 -3.93
N VAL A 130 -0.09 3.38 -3.10
CA VAL A 130 -0.06 1.92 -3.26
C VAL A 130 -1.47 1.34 -3.13
N MET A 131 -2.26 1.76 -2.14
CA MET A 131 -3.65 1.29 -2.01
C MET A 131 -4.51 1.67 -3.22
N GLN A 132 -4.36 2.89 -3.71
CA GLN A 132 -5.06 3.33 -4.92
C GLN A 132 -4.68 2.49 -6.13
N GLU A 133 -3.39 2.15 -6.28
CA GLU A 133 -2.92 1.30 -7.37
C GLU A 133 -3.40 -0.14 -7.23
N LEU A 134 -3.24 -0.74 -6.05
CA LEU A 134 -3.61 -2.11 -5.74
C LEU A 134 -5.10 -2.40 -6.01
N LEU A 135 -5.97 -1.43 -5.70
CA LEU A 135 -7.42 -1.56 -5.84
C LEU A 135 -7.96 -1.02 -7.17
N GLN A 136 -7.14 -0.39 -8.01
CA GLN A 136 -7.56 0.06 -9.34
C GLN A 136 -7.78 -1.14 -10.26
N THR A 137 -8.94 -1.19 -10.93
CA THR A 137 -9.17 -2.22 -11.94
C THR A 137 -8.27 -2.02 -13.18
N LYS A 138 -7.98 -3.09 -13.90
CA LYS A 138 -7.20 -3.04 -15.16
C LYS A 138 -7.81 -2.09 -16.20
N GLU A 139 -9.12 -1.93 -16.19
CA GLU A 139 -9.84 -0.99 -17.07
C GLU A 139 -9.50 0.47 -16.72
N PHE A 140 -9.51 0.84 -15.43
CA PHE A 140 -9.11 2.18 -14.99
C PHE A 140 -7.64 2.51 -15.32
N LYS A 141 -6.76 1.51 -15.33
CA LYS A 141 -5.35 1.70 -15.69
C LYS A 141 -5.13 1.89 -17.19
N LYS A 142 -5.83 1.13 -18.04
CA LYS A 142 -5.86 1.37 -19.49
C LYS A 142 -6.33 2.80 -19.81
N ASP A 143 -7.39 3.26 -19.15
CA ASP A 143 -7.93 4.60 -19.39
C ASP A 143 -6.96 5.70 -18.97
N LYS A 144 -6.26 5.55 -17.84
CA LYS A 144 -5.21 6.49 -17.41
C LYS A 144 -4.04 6.55 -18.39
N GLU A 145 -3.57 5.40 -18.86
CA GLU A 145 -2.47 5.32 -19.82
C GLU A 145 -2.86 5.99 -21.16
N VAL A 146 -4.07 5.72 -21.66
CA VAL A 146 -4.63 6.36 -22.86
C VAL A 146 -4.77 7.88 -22.68
N VAL A 147 -5.24 8.35 -21.53
CA VAL A 147 -5.35 9.79 -21.22
C VAL A 147 -3.99 10.46 -21.14
N GLN A 148 -3.00 9.81 -20.53
CA GLN A 148 -1.62 10.32 -20.42
C GLN A 148 -0.95 10.44 -21.79
N LEU A 149 -1.08 9.41 -22.64
CA LEU A 149 -0.58 9.42 -24.01
C LEU A 149 -1.24 10.51 -24.88
N LYS A 150 -2.56 10.73 -24.71
CA LYS A 150 -3.27 11.82 -25.39
C LYS A 150 -2.77 13.20 -24.95
N LYS A 151 -2.58 13.43 -23.66
CA LYS A 151 -2.02 14.69 -23.12
C LYS A 151 -0.61 14.97 -23.64
N GLN A 152 0.24 13.95 -23.70
CA GLN A 152 1.58 14.07 -24.29
C GLN A 152 1.53 14.41 -25.78
N ARG A 153 0.63 13.79 -26.56
CA ARG A 153 0.45 14.12 -27.99
C ARG A 153 -0.04 15.55 -28.21
N ILE A 154 -0.97 16.04 -27.38
CA ILE A 154 -1.45 17.43 -27.43
C ILE A 154 -0.30 18.40 -27.12
N LYS A 155 0.45 18.15 -26.05
CA LYS A 155 1.61 18.97 -25.66
C LYS A 155 2.68 19.01 -26.77
N HIS A 156 3.00 17.87 -27.37
CA HIS A 156 3.95 17.83 -28.51
C HIS A 156 3.43 18.59 -29.73
N LYS A 157 2.12 18.51 -30.01
CA LYS A 157 1.49 19.24 -31.12
C LYS A 157 1.48 20.75 -30.89
N GLU A 158 1.22 21.20 -29.66
CA GLU A 158 1.30 22.62 -29.27
C GLU A 158 2.74 23.16 -29.36
N ILE A 159 3.72 22.39 -28.89
CA ILE A 159 5.14 22.75 -29.01
C ILE A 159 5.54 22.86 -30.49
N ALA A 160 5.17 21.88 -31.32
CA ALA A 160 5.46 21.89 -32.75
C ALA A 160 4.82 23.10 -33.47
N ASN A 161 3.56 23.40 -33.16
CA ASN A 161 2.86 24.57 -33.70
C ASN A 161 3.52 25.89 -33.26
N LYS A 162 3.97 25.98 -32.01
CA LYS A 162 4.70 27.15 -31.49
C LYS A 162 6.06 27.34 -32.17
N VAL A 163 6.78 26.25 -32.47
CA VAL A 163 8.04 26.30 -33.22
C VAL A 163 7.81 26.72 -34.68
N TYR A 164 6.77 26.20 -35.34
CA TYR A 164 6.40 26.61 -36.69
C TYR A 164 6.00 28.09 -36.77
N SER A 165 5.19 28.57 -35.82
CA SER A 165 4.79 29.98 -35.72
C SER A 165 5.99 30.93 -35.52
N ARG A 166 6.98 30.52 -34.70
CA ARG A 166 8.24 31.29 -34.53
C ARG A 166 9.10 31.34 -35.79
N ARG A 167 9.19 30.25 -36.55
CA ARG A 167 9.93 30.22 -37.83
C ARG A 167 9.22 31.00 -38.93
N ALA A 168 7.89 31.07 -38.90
CA ALA A 168 7.11 31.92 -39.81
C ALA A 168 7.30 33.41 -39.49
N PHE A 169 7.40 33.78 -38.21
CA PHE A 169 7.65 35.16 -37.78
C PHE A 169 9.01 35.70 -38.23
N LEU A 170 10.06 34.86 -38.28
CA LEU A 170 11.41 35.24 -38.75
C LEU A 170 11.55 35.31 -40.28
N ARG A 171 10.48 35.05 -41.04
CA ARG A 171 10.49 35.09 -42.53
C ARG A 171 9.65 36.24 -43.11
N GLY A 172 9.17 37.17 -42.29
CA GLY A 172 8.38 38.32 -42.74
C GLY A 172 9.23 39.58 -42.89
N LYS A 173 9.51 39.93 -44.17
CA LYS A 173 9.94 41.23 -44.77
C LYS A 173 10.81 42.18 -43.97
#